data_AF-A0A8J3XJ98-F1
#
_entry.id   AF-A0A8J3XJ98-F1
#
_cell.length_a   1.000
_cell.length_b   1.000
_cell.length_c   1.000
_cell.angle_alpha   90.00
_cell.angle_beta   90.00
_cell.angle_gamma   90.00
#
_symmetry.space_group_name_H-M   'P 1'
#
loop_
_entity.id
_entity.type
_entity.pdbx_description
1 polymer ?
#
loop_
_entity_poly.entity_id
_entity_poly.type
_entity_poly.pdbx_seq_one_letter_code
_entity_poly.pdbx_strand_id
1 'polypeptide(L)'
;MFVPRETALLVRDQAAQAIRAYNNHNRTCRACEAAGEPCAVSGMLQRGAAGIAREAEHALTAYMPKGTRVIYAGSQRQLHGMWTVDGPAPRRPWGAYVLKSPSGQTFVASLLSLRLDEAEAMARDRYEGVAFAASSLCAILARLGSPLLVTVDRTDRGQIVVTWKSSEYVEIEARALRMPEGQERSYLGSALFLLQQLRANVSGRSWAAVARVVSNVRRVNAQVEQLPRATR
;
A
#
# COMPACT_ATOMS: atom_id res chain seq x y z
N MET A 1 5.80 3.67 -1.37
CA MET A 1 4.46 3.23 -1.85
C MET A 1 3.96 2.15 -0.90
N PHE A 2 2.74 2.28 -0.39
CA PHE A 2 2.13 1.29 0.52
C PHE A 2 1.54 0.12 -0.29
N VAL A 3 1.65 -1.11 0.23
CA VAL A 3 1.10 -2.33 -0.39
C VAL A 3 0.14 -3.00 0.61
N PRO A 4 -1.14 -3.23 0.26
CA PRO A 4 -2.10 -3.94 1.10
C PRO A 4 -1.70 -5.40 1.39
N ARG A 5 -2.24 -5.98 2.46
CA ARG A 5 -1.97 -7.38 2.85
C ARG A 5 -2.38 -8.34 1.73
N GLU A 6 -3.53 -8.10 1.11
CA GLU A 6 -4.11 -8.91 0.04
C GLU A 6 -3.19 -8.92 -1.17
N THR A 7 -2.64 -7.76 -1.54
CA THR A 7 -1.65 -7.64 -2.62
C THR A 7 -0.38 -8.42 -2.28
N ALA A 8 0.15 -8.28 -1.06
CA ALA A 8 1.32 -9.04 -0.62
C ALA A 8 1.10 -10.56 -0.58
N LEU A 9 -0.12 -11.01 -0.24
CA LEU A 9 -0.52 -12.42 -0.29
C LEU A 9 -0.63 -12.93 -1.73
N LEU A 10 -1.25 -12.14 -2.62
CA LEU A 10 -1.44 -12.48 -4.03
C LEU A 10 -0.09 -12.69 -4.73
N VAL A 11 0.83 -11.74 -4.62
CA VAL A 11 2.14 -11.83 -5.29
C VAL A 11 3.02 -12.93 -4.69
N ARG A 12 2.90 -13.22 -3.39
CA ARG A 12 3.52 -14.41 -2.79
C ARG A 12 3.01 -15.68 -3.47
N ASP A 13 1.71 -15.82 -3.64
CA ASP A 13 1.11 -17.02 -4.22
C ASP A 13 1.48 -17.19 -5.69
N GLN A 14 1.56 -16.09 -6.45
CA GLN A 14 2.10 -16.07 -7.81
C GLN A 14 3.57 -16.52 -7.83
N ALA A 15 4.42 -16.01 -6.94
CA ALA A 15 5.82 -16.44 -6.83
C ALA A 15 5.92 -17.94 -6.49
N ALA A 16 5.11 -18.41 -5.55
CA ALA A 16 5.05 -19.82 -5.17
C ALA A 16 4.64 -20.71 -6.35
N GLN A 17 3.65 -20.29 -7.14
CA GLN A 17 3.20 -20.98 -8.34
C GLN A 17 4.28 -21.01 -9.42
N ALA A 18 4.94 -19.88 -9.69
CA ALA A 18 5.99 -19.78 -10.70
C ALA A 18 7.19 -20.68 -10.36
N ILE A 19 7.60 -20.69 -9.08
CA ILE A 19 8.70 -21.56 -8.60
C ILE A 19 8.30 -23.04 -8.68
N ARG A 20 7.06 -23.38 -8.32
CA ARG A 20 6.55 -24.76 -8.49
C ARG A 20 6.58 -25.18 -9.95
N ALA A 21 6.14 -24.32 -10.87
CA ALA A 21 6.17 -24.61 -12.30
C ALA A 21 7.59 -24.85 -12.81
N TYR A 22 8.54 -24.00 -12.43
CA TYR A 22 9.96 -24.17 -12.75
C TYR A 22 10.53 -25.49 -12.20
N ASN A 23 10.34 -25.77 -10.91
CA ASN A 23 10.84 -26.98 -10.27
C ASN A 23 10.21 -28.24 -10.87
N ASN A 24 8.91 -28.22 -11.19
CA ASN A 24 8.22 -29.34 -11.81
C ASN A 24 8.76 -29.59 -13.21
N HIS A 25 8.98 -28.56 -14.02
CA HIS A 25 9.56 -28.70 -15.35
C HIS A 25 10.96 -29.33 -15.29
N ASN A 26 11.84 -28.84 -14.40
CA ASN A 26 13.18 -29.42 -14.26
C ASN A 26 13.17 -30.89 -13.84
N ARG A 27 12.15 -31.34 -13.11
CA ARG A 27 12.01 -32.74 -12.69
C ARG A 27 11.46 -33.65 -13.77
N THR A 28 10.65 -33.14 -14.70
CA THR A 28 9.91 -33.98 -15.66
C THR A 28 10.40 -33.84 -17.10
N CYS A 29 11.19 -32.79 -17.40
CA CYS A 29 11.70 -32.56 -18.73
C CYS A 29 12.89 -33.50 -19.02
N ARG A 30 12.65 -34.52 -19.85
CA ARG A 30 13.68 -35.46 -20.32
C ARG A 30 14.90 -34.77 -20.95
N ALA A 31 14.70 -33.64 -21.63
CA ALA A 31 15.81 -32.88 -22.23
C ALA A 31 16.71 -32.23 -21.16
N CYS A 32 16.12 -31.71 -20.08
CA CYS A 32 16.89 -31.16 -18.95
C CYS A 32 17.60 -32.27 -18.17
N GLU A 33 16.95 -33.43 -18.02
CA GLU A 33 17.49 -34.59 -17.32
C GLU A 33 18.67 -35.23 -18.08
N ALA A 34 18.53 -35.42 -19.40
CA ALA A 34 19.53 -36.10 -20.22
C ALA A 34 20.78 -35.25 -20.51
N ALA A 35 20.61 -33.94 -20.72
CA ALA A 35 21.72 -33.04 -21.08
C ALA A 35 22.44 -32.44 -19.86
N GLY A 36 21.83 -32.48 -18.67
CA GLY A 36 22.32 -31.74 -17.51
C GLY A 36 22.26 -30.21 -17.68
N GLU A 37 21.71 -29.71 -18.78
CA GLU A 37 21.60 -28.30 -19.13
C GLU A 37 20.13 -27.86 -19.22
N PRO A 38 19.80 -26.63 -18.78
CA PRO A 38 18.44 -26.11 -18.84
C PRO A 38 17.99 -25.90 -20.28
N CYS A 39 16.89 -26.55 -20.68
CA CYS A 39 16.29 -26.30 -21.99
C CYS A 39 15.72 -24.88 -22.09
N ALA A 40 15.38 -24.43 -23.30
CA ALA A 40 14.83 -23.08 -23.53
C ALA A 40 13.60 -22.77 -22.65
N VAL A 41 12.73 -23.76 -22.42
CA VAL A 41 11.55 -23.62 -21.56
C VAL A 41 11.95 -23.48 -20.08
N SER A 42 12.90 -24.28 -19.60
CA SER A 42 13.47 -24.13 -18.25
C SER A 42 14.06 -22.74 -18.05
N GLY A 43 14.82 -22.23 -19.03
CA GLY A 43 15.37 -20.87 -18.99
C GLY A 43 14.30 -19.77 -18.94
N MET A 44 13.19 -19.92 -19.67
CA MET A 44 12.05 -18.99 -19.60
C MET A 44 11.36 -19.03 -18.23
N LEU A 45 11.08 -20.23 -17.72
CA LEU A 45 10.45 -20.43 -16.41
C LEU A 45 11.31 -19.89 -15.28
N GLN A 46 12.63 -20.09 -15.34
CA GLN A 46 13.58 -19.56 -14.36
C GLN A 46 13.55 -18.03 -14.31
N ARG A 47 13.63 -17.37 -15.48
CA ARG A 47 13.57 -15.91 -15.57
C ARG A 47 12.23 -15.36 -15.10
N GLY A 48 11.12 -16.01 -15.48
CA GLY A 48 9.78 -15.65 -15.04
C GLY A 48 9.62 -15.77 -13.52
N ALA A 49 10.06 -16.89 -12.94
CA ALA A 49 10.04 -17.10 -11.50
C ALA A 49 10.92 -16.08 -10.76
N ALA A 50 12.09 -15.74 -11.30
CA ALA A 50 12.97 -14.72 -10.72
C ALA A 50 12.34 -13.31 -10.78
N GLY A 51 11.63 -12.97 -11.87
CA GLY A 51 10.89 -11.71 -11.99
C GLY A 51 9.81 -11.57 -10.92
N ILE A 52 8.92 -12.56 -10.83
CA ILE A 52 7.81 -12.55 -9.87
C ILE A 52 8.34 -12.63 -8.42
N ALA A 53 9.42 -13.34 -8.16
CA ALA A 53 10.04 -13.38 -6.83
C ALA A 53 10.53 -12.00 -6.36
N ARG A 54 11.11 -11.18 -7.26
CA ARG A 54 11.50 -9.80 -6.95
C ARG A 54 10.30 -8.91 -6.67
N GLU A 55 9.23 -9.04 -7.46
CA GLU A 55 7.98 -8.30 -7.22
C GLU A 55 7.38 -8.65 -5.86
N ALA A 56 7.39 -9.94 -5.50
CA ALA A 56 6.93 -10.39 -4.19
C ALA A 56 7.82 -9.86 -3.05
N GLU A 57 9.14 -9.84 -3.23
CA GLU A 57 10.07 -9.23 -2.25
C GLU A 57 9.80 -7.73 -2.03
N HIS A 58 9.60 -6.98 -3.12
CA HIS A 58 9.23 -5.57 -3.04
C HIS A 58 7.90 -5.37 -2.32
N ALA A 59 6.89 -6.19 -2.65
CA ALA A 59 5.59 -6.12 -2.01
C ALA A 59 5.64 -6.47 -0.51
N LEU A 60 6.43 -7.47 -0.11
CA LEU A 60 6.63 -7.81 1.29
C LEU A 60 7.37 -6.70 2.04
N THR A 61 8.43 -6.15 1.44
CA THR A 61 9.18 -5.03 2.02
C THR A 61 8.30 -3.80 2.20
N ALA A 62 7.42 -3.52 1.24
CA ALA A 62 6.47 -2.42 1.32
C ALA A 62 5.33 -2.70 2.32
N TYR A 63 4.86 -3.96 2.41
CA TYR A 63 3.80 -4.33 3.35
C TYR A 63 4.30 -4.35 4.80
N MET A 64 5.45 -4.96 5.11
CA MET A 64 6.04 -4.96 6.47
C MET A 64 7.51 -4.55 6.38
N PRO A 65 7.81 -3.23 6.36
CA PRO A 65 9.19 -2.76 6.35
C PRO A 65 9.92 -3.17 7.63
N LYS A 66 11.25 -3.16 7.56
CA LYS A 66 12.11 -3.38 8.73
C LYS A 66 11.69 -2.47 9.88
N GLY A 67 11.62 -3.02 11.09
CA GLY A 67 11.14 -2.33 12.29
C GLY A 67 9.64 -2.50 12.57
N THR A 68 8.87 -3.05 11.62
CA THR A 68 7.43 -3.31 11.84
C THR A 68 7.24 -4.29 13.01
N ARG A 69 6.36 -3.92 13.95
CA ARG A 69 5.95 -4.78 15.05
C ARG A 69 4.85 -5.74 14.62
N VAL A 70 5.05 -7.02 14.92
CA VAL A 70 4.14 -8.11 14.52
C VAL A 70 3.92 -9.09 15.67
N ILE A 71 2.78 -9.79 15.63
CA ILE A 71 2.45 -10.91 16.48
C ILE A 71 2.65 -12.19 15.65
N TYR A 72 3.51 -13.08 16.12
CA TYR A 72 3.67 -14.41 15.56
C TYR A 72 2.73 -15.41 16.26
N ALA A 73 1.93 -16.11 15.46
CA ALA A 73 0.99 -17.15 15.92
C ALA A 73 1.07 -18.41 15.04
N GLY A 74 2.28 -18.76 14.55
CA GLY A 74 2.49 -19.89 13.65
C GLY A 74 2.58 -21.26 14.35
N SER A 75 3.15 -22.25 13.68
CA SER A 75 3.22 -23.63 14.20
C SER A 75 4.20 -23.81 15.37
N GLN A 76 5.21 -22.95 15.51
CA GLN A 76 6.22 -23.05 16.57
C GLN A 76 5.72 -22.33 17.84
N ARG A 77 4.91 -23.01 18.65
CA ARG A 77 4.24 -22.43 19.82
C ARG A 77 5.19 -21.74 20.80
N GLN A 78 6.39 -22.26 20.97
CA GLN A 78 7.42 -21.69 21.84
C GLN A 78 7.94 -20.32 21.37
N LEU A 79 7.66 -19.93 20.13
CA LEU A 79 8.04 -18.63 19.56
C LEU A 79 6.85 -17.67 19.44
N HIS A 80 5.66 -18.04 19.94
CA HIS A 80 4.49 -17.16 19.93
C HIS A 80 4.75 -15.84 20.66
N GLY A 81 4.15 -14.76 20.18
CA GLY A 81 4.21 -13.46 20.83
C GLY A 81 4.69 -12.33 19.90
N MET A 82 5.24 -11.29 20.53
CA MET A 82 5.63 -10.04 19.87
C MET A 82 7.04 -10.12 19.27
N TRP A 83 7.17 -9.70 18.02
CA TRP A 83 8.42 -9.67 17.26
C TRP A 83 8.55 -8.39 16.43
N THR A 84 9.77 -8.12 15.98
CA THR A 84 10.06 -7.06 15.02
C THR A 84 10.56 -7.66 13.72
N VAL A 85 10.10 -7.13 12.58
CA VAL A 85 10.57 -7.54 11.26
C VAL A 85 11.98 -6.98 11.02
N ASP A 86 12.93 -7.85 10.67
CA ASP A 86 14.30 -7.47 10.28
C ASP A 86 14.47 -7.35 8.75
N GLY A 87 13.58 -7.99 7.99
CA GLY A 87 13.49 -7.91 6.53
C GLY A 87 12.94 -9.20 5.90
N PRO A 88 12.83 -9.26 4.56
CA PRO A 88 12.53 -10.50 3.85
C PRO A 88 13.58 -11.59 4.12
N ALA A 89 13.16 -12.85 4.16
CA ALA A 89 14.07 -13.97 4.40
C ALA A 89 15.00 -14.20 3.18
N PRO A 90 16.35 -14.23 3.34
CA PRO A 90 17.28 -14.31 2.20
C PRO A 90 17.06 -15.51 1.28
N ARG A 91 16.63 -16.65 1.83
CA ARG A 91 16.38 -17.89 1.06
C ARG A 91 14.95 -18.01 0.54
N ARG A 92 14.03 -17.15 1.00
CA ARG A 92 12.60 -17.15 0.64
C ARG A 92 12.06 -15.71 0.62
N PRO A 93 12.65 -14.81 -0.18
CA PRO A 93 12.37 -13.37 -0.10
C PRO A 93 10.93 -13.03 -0.49
N TRP A 94 10.22 -13.95 -1.14
CA TRP A 94 8.85 -13.82 -1.62
C TRP A 94 7.78 -14.37 -0.66
N GLY A 95 8.13 -14.99 0.48
CA GLY A 95 7.13 -15.69 1.32
C GLY A 95 7.39 -15.75 2.82
N ALA A 96 8.50 -15.18 3.29
CA ALA A 96 8.84 -15.18 4.70
C ALA A 96 9.64 -13.94 5.11
N TYR A 97 9.63 -13.66 6.41
CA TYR A 97 10.40 -12.60 7.05
C TYR A 97 11.40 -13.20 8.03
N VAL A 98 12.54 -12.53 8.19
CA VAL A 98 13.35 -12.67 9.39
C VAL A 98 12.69 -11.82 10.48
N LEU A 99 12.39 -12.46 11.59
CA LEU A 99 11.93 -11.81 12.81
C LEU A 99 13.07 -11.71 13.80
N LYS A 100 13.07 -10.65 14.61
CA LYS A 100 14.05 -10.37 15.64
C LYS A 100 13.35 -10.08 16.97
N SER A 101 13.81 -10.72 18.04
CA SER A 101 13.37 -10.44 19.41
C SER A 101 14.18 -9.27 20.01
N PRO A 102 13.71 -8.66 21.12
CA PRO A 102 14.50 -7.71 21.88
C PRO A 102 15.84 -8.28 22.39
N SER A 103 15.89 -9.59 22.69
CA SER A 103 17.11 -10.30 23.12
C SER A 103 18.08 -10.63 21.97
N GLY A 104 17.76 -10.26 20.73
CA GLY A 104 18.60 -10.52 19.56
C GLY A 104 18.42 -11.90 18.93
N GLN A 105 17.52 -12.73 19.43
CA GLN A 105 17.14 -13.98 18.78
C GLN A 105 16.49 -13.68 17.44
N THR A 106 16.81 -14.47 16.42
CA THR A 106 16.16 -14.37 15.11
C THR A 106 15.56 -15.70 14.68
N PHE A 107 14.48 -15.63 13.91
CA PHE A 107 13.96 -16.80 13.20
C PHE A 107 13.16 -16.39 11.97
N VAL A 108 12.90 -17.35 11.07
CA VAL A 108 12.16 -17.11 9.83
C VAL A 108 10.70 -17.52 9.99
N ALA A 109 9.78 -16.60 9.73
CA ALA A 109 8.34 -16.83 9.79
C ALA A 109 7.66 -16.53 8.45
N SER A 110 6.68 -17.35 8.07
CA SER A 110 5.85 -17.08 6.88
C SER A 110 4.92 -15.90 7.13
N LEU A 111 4.65 -15.10 6.09
CA LEU A 111 3.63 -14.03 6.10
C LEU A 111 2.28 -14.51 6.68
N LEU A 112 1.88 -15.76 6.41
CA LEU A 112 0.62 -16.33 6.91
C LEU A 112 0.55 -16.45 8.43
N SER A 113 1.71 -16.62 9.07
CA SER A 113 1.83 -16.76 10.52
C SER A 113 1.92 -15.43 11.26
N LEU A 114 1.89 -14.31 10.53
CA LEU A 114 2.10 -12.97 11.07
C LEU A 114 0.81 -12.15 11.03
N ARG A 115 0.56 -11.50 12.16
CA ARG A 115 -0.43 -10.45 12.31
C ARG A 115 0.30 -9.17 12.70
N LEU A 116 -0.24 -8.03 12.30
CA LEU A 116 0.27 -6.78 12.83
C LEU A 116 -0.11 -6.67 14.31
N ASP A 117 0.75 -6.01 15.08
CA ASP A 117 0.36 -5.49 16.37
C ASP A 117 -0.79 -4.49 16.20
N GLU A 118 -1.67 -4.37 17.19
CA GLU A 118 -2.88 -3.54 17.10
C GLU A 118 -2.53 -2.08 16.82
N ALA A 119 -1.51 -1.55 17.51
CA ALA A 119 -1.04 -0.19 17.29
C ALA A 119 -0.52 0.03 15.85
N GLU A 120 0.13 -0.97 15.27
CA GLU A 120 0.68 -0.91 13.92
C GLU A 120 -0.43 -1.07 12.86
N ALA A 121 -1.42 -1.93 13.12
CA ALA A 121 -2.63 -2.05 12.32
C ALA A 121 -3.39 -0.72 12.28
N MET A 122 -3.66 -0.12 13.46
CA MET A 122 -4.30 1.19 13.56
C MET A 122 -3.52 2.29 12.83
N ALA A 123 -2.19 2.30 12.93
CA ALA A 123 -1.36 3.29 12.24
C ALA A 123 -1.46 3.15 10.71
N ARG A 124 -1.59 1.93 10.19
CA ARG A 124 -1.80 1.69 8.76
C ARG A 124 -3.20 2.06 8.32
N ASP A 125 -4.24 1.67 9.05
CA ASP A 125 -5.62 2.03 8.73
C ASP A 125 -5.78 3.56 8.65
N ARG A 126 -5.10 4.29 9.56
CA ARG A 126 -5.03 5.74 9.52
C ARG A 126 -4.35 6.25 8.25
N TYR A 127 -3.20 5.68 7.88
CA TYR A 127 -2.49 6.07 6.67
C TYR A 127 -3.32 5.80 5.40
N GLU A 128 -3.90 4.61 5.29
CA GLU A 128 -4.76 4.23 4.17
C GLU A 128 -5.98 5.13 4.07
N GLY A 129 -6.65 5.43 5.19
CA GLY A 129 -7.78 6.35 5.22
C GLY A 129 -7.41 7.74 4.73
N VAL A 130 -6.26 8.27 5.15
CA VAL A 130 -5.75 9.58 4.71
C VAL A 130 -5.36 9.55 3.22
N ALA A 131 -4.65 8.51 2.78
CA ALA A 131 -4.24 8.35 1.39
C ALA A 131 -5.45 8.21 0.44
N PHE A 132 -6.46 7.44 0.85
CA PHE A 132 -7.74 7.34 0.16
C PHE A 132 -8.40 8.72 0.05
N ALA A 133 -8.58 9.42 1.18
CA ALA A 133 -9.24 10.72 1.18
C ALA A 133 -8.50 11.74 0.30
N ALA A 134 -7.17 11.82 0.40
CA ALA A 134 -6.37 12.71 -0.43
C ALA A 134 -6.49 12.37 -1.92
N SER A 135 -6.38 11.09 -2.30
CA SER A 135 -6.47 10.67 -3.70
C SER A 135 -7.86 10.89 -4.29
N SER A 136 -8.94 10.59 -3.56
CA SER A 136 -10.31 10.89 -3.98
C SER A 136 -10.54 12.40 -4.16
N LEU A 137 -10.03 13.23 -3.23
CA LEU A 137 -10.12 14.68 -3.37
C LEU A 137 -9.34 15.18 -4.59
N CYS A 138 -8.13 14.67 -4.84
CA CYS A 138 -7.37 15.01 -6.05
C CYS A 138 -8.13 14.61 -7.32
N ALA A 139 -8.78 13.45 -7.33
CA ALA A 139 -9.57 12.98 -8.46
C ALA A 139 -10.80 13.87 -8.71
N ILE A 140 -11.50 14.30 -7.65
CA ILE A 140 -12.61 15.27 -7.74
C ILE A 140 -12.10 16.59 -8.33
N LEU A 141 -11.02 17.14 -7.76
CA LEU A 141 -10.40 18.39 -8.22
C LEU A 141 -9.98 18.31 -9.69
N ALA A 142 -9.33 17.22 -10.10
CA ALA A 142 -8.93 16.98 -11.48
C ALA A 142 -10.13 16.85 -12.43
N ARG A 143 -11.20 16.17 -12.01
CA ARG A 143 -12.46 16.05 -12.77
C ARG A 143 -13.11 17.41 -13.00
N LEU A 144 -13.01 18.32 -12.04
CA LEU A 144 -13.50 19.70 -12.12
C LEU A 144 -12.50 20.66 -12.80
N GLY A 145 -11.50 20.14 -13.52
CA GLY A 145 -10.54 20.94 -14.29
C GLY A 145 -9.52 21.71 -13.46
N SER A 146 -9.35 21.36 -12.18
CA SER A 146 -8.47 22.06 -11.24
C SER A 146 -7.55 21.07 -10.51
N PRO A 147 -6.67 20.32 -11.22
CA PRO A 147 -5.83 19.31 -10.61
C PRO A 147 -4.88 19.93 -9.57
N LEU A 148 -4.75 19.27 -8.41
CA LEU A 148 -3.80 19.61 -7.37
C LEU A 148 -3.01 18.37 -7.00
N LEU A 149 -1.68 18.48 -6.97
CA LEU A 149 -0.83 17.39 -6.50
C LEU A 149 -0.77 17.42 -4.96
N VAL A 150 -1.30 16.36 -4.35
CA VAL A 150 -1.24 16.14 -2.90
C VAL A 150 -0.35 14.93 -2.62
N THR A 151 0.60 15.10 -1.71
CA THR A 151 1.45 14.02 -1.22
C THR A 151 0.99 13.61 0.18
N VAL A 152 0.90 12.30 0.41
CA VAL A 152 0.64 11.70 1.72
C VAL A 152 1.82 10.81 2.05
N ASP A 153 2.56 11.16 3.09
CA ASP A 153 3.75 10.43 3.54
C ASP A 153 3.63 10.00 4.99
N ARG A 154 4.40 8.97 5.36
CA ARG A 154 4.61 8.55 6.75
C ARG A 154 6.09 8.77 7.10
N THR A 155 6.34 9.62 8.08
CA THR A 155 7.69 9.86 8.62
C THR A 155 8.23 8.60 9.31
N ASP A 156 9.54 8.54 9.54
CA ASP A 156 10.21 7.47 10.29
C ASP A 156 9.67 7.29 11.71
N ARG A 157 9.09 8.35 12.29
CA ARG A 157 8.43 8.34 13.61
C ARG A 157 6.96 7.90 13.53
N GLY A 158 6.52 7.41 12.37
CA GLY A 158 5.15 6.95 12.14
C GLY A 158 4.10 8.06 12.02
N GLN A 159 4.50 9.34 11.97
CA GLN A 159 3.57 10.45 11.76
C GLN A 159 3.17 10.53 10.30
N ILE A 160 1.88 10.70 10.05
CA ILE A 160 1.33 10.91 8.69
C ILE A 160 1.39 12.40 8.40
N VAL A 161 1.82 12.77 7.19
CA VAL A 161 1.95 14.15 6.73
C VAL A 161 1.22 14.29 5.40
N VAL A 162 0.43 15.35 5.25
CA VAL A 162 -0.27 15.69 4.00
C VAL A 162 0.25 17.04 3.51
N THR A 163 0.79 17.08 2.30
CA THR A 163 1.41 18.28 1.71
C THR A 163 0.92 18.54 0.30
N TRP A 164 0.99 19.81 -0.10
CA TRP A 164 0.75 20.32 -1.46
C TRP A 164 1.45 21.68 -1.59
N LYS A 165 1.61 22.19 -2.80
CA LYS A 165 2.15 23.54 -3.00
C LYS A 165 1.08 24.58 -2.67
N SER A 166 1.39 25.50 -1.76
CA SER A 166 0.45 26.54 -1.33
C SER A 166 0.01 27.45 -2.48
N SER A 167 0.91 27.78 -3.42
CA SER A 167 0.57 28.62 -4.57
C SER A 167 -0.48 27.99 -5.48
N GLU A 168 -0.32 26.71 -5.83
CA GLU A 168 -1.28 25.96 -6.65
C GLU A 168 -2.66 25.89 -5.97
N TYR A 169 -2.68 25.65 -4.66
CA TYR A 169 -3.92 25.61 -3.88
C TYR A 169 -4.65 26.96 -3.88
N VAL A 170 -3.93 28.07 -3.66
CA VAL A 170 -4.50 29.43 -3.67
C VAL A 170 -5.05 29.80 -5.05
N GLU A 171 -4.37 29.40 -6.13
CA GLU A 171 -4.86 29.61 -7.50
C GLU A 171 -6.19 28.88 -7.77
N ILE A 172 -6.33 27.66 -7.26
CA ILE A 172 -7.57 26.87 -7.38
C ILE A 172 -8.69 27.49 -6.55
N GLU A 173 -8.42 27.95 -5.32
CA GLU A 173 -9.40 28.69 -4.52
C GLU A 173 -9.87 29.97 -5.23
N ALA A 174 -8.94 30.76 -5.77
CA ALA A 174 -9.26 31.96 -6.52
C ALA A 174 -10.07 31.65 -7.80
N ARG A 175 -9.85 30.49 -8.42
CA ARG A 175 -10.67 30.02 -9.55
C ARG A 175 -12.08 29.63 -9.09
N ALA A 176 -12.20 28.88 -7.99
CA ALA A 176 -13.48 28.45 -7.43
C ALA A 176 -14.40 29.62 -7.10
N LEU A 177 -13.82 30.72 -6.59
CA LEU A 177 -14.56 31.95 -6.29
C LEU A 177 -15.09 32.67 -7.54
N ARG A 178 -14.43 32.51 -8.68
CA ARG A 178 -14.81 33.11 -9.97
C ARG A 178 -15.77 32.24 -10.79
N MET A 179 -16.02 31.00 -10.38
CA MET A 179 -16.97 30.12 -11.04
C MET A 179 -18.42 30.62 -10.82
N PRO A 180 -19.30 30.47 -11.81
CA PRO A 180 -20.74 30.67 -11.61
C PRO A 180 -21.26 29.80 -10.45
N GLU A 181 -22.31 30.27 -9.78
CA GLU A 181 -22.98 29.45 -8.78
C GLU A 181 -23.58 28.20 -9.43
N GLY A 182 -23.37 27.05 -8.79
CA GLY A 182 -23.76 25.77 -9.33
C GLY A 182 -23.15 24.60 -8.57
N GLN A 183 -23.50 23.38 -8.98
CA GLN A 183 -23.05 22.16 -8.31
C GLN A 183 -21.52 21.99 -8.38
N GLU A 184 -20.90 22.28 -9.52
CA GLU A 184 -19.45 22.18 -9.69
C GLU A 184 -18.67 23.09 -8.73
N ARG A 185 -19.10 24.34 -8.57
CA ARG A 185 -18.51 25.27 -7.60
C ARG A 185 -18.64 24.76 -6.17
N SER A 186 -19.81 24.22 -5.81
CA SER A 186 -20.06 23.64 -4.49
C SER A 186 -19.15 22.42 -4.21
N TYR A 187 -18.99 21.52 -5.18
CA TYR A 187 -18.11 20.36 -5.05
C TYR A 187 -16.63 20.76 -5.02
N LEU A 188 -16.22 21.74 -5.83
CA LEU A 188 -14.86 22.27 -5.82
C LEU A 188 -14.52 22.87 -4.45
N GLY A 189 -15.39 23.74 -3.93
CA GLY A 189 -15.23 24.34 -2.60
C GLY A 189 -15.24 23.29 -1.48
N SER A 190 -16.13 22.30 -1.55
CA SER A 190 -16.18 21.19 -0.61
C SER A 190 -14.89 20.37 -0.62
N ALA A 191 -14.34 20.09 -1.80
CA ALA A 191 -13.11 19.32 -1.95
C ALA A 191 -11.90 20.06 -1.33
N LEU A 192 -11.77 21.36 -1.62
CA LEU A 192 -10.71 22.22 -1.05
C LEU A 192 -10.82 22.29 0.49
N PHE A 193 -12.02 22.54 1.00
CA PHE A 193 -12.28 22.57 2.44
C PHE A 193 -11.96 21.24 3.11
N LEU A 194 -12.40 20.11 2.54
CA LEU A 194 -12.11 18.78 3.08
C LEU A 194 -10.61 18.47 3.05
N LEU A 195 -9.87 18.97 2.04
CA LEU A 195 -8.42 18.81 1.96
C LEU A 195 -7.69 19.58 3.08
N GLN A 196 -8.10 20.83 3.33
CA GLN A 196 -7.58 21.61 4.47
C GLN A 196 -7.90 20.94 5.80
N GLN A 197 -9.14 20.48 5.99
CA GLN A 197 -9.56 19.74 7.18
C GLN A 197 -8.74 18.45 7.36
N LEU A 198 -8.48 17.71 6.29
CA LEU A 198 -7.65 16.51 6.34
C LEU A 198 -6.25 16.84 6.87
N ARG A 199 -5.57 17.82 6.28
CA ARG A 199 -4.22 18.24 6.71
C ARG A 199 -4.19 18.74 8.15
N ALA A 200 -5.15 19.60 8.53
CA ALA A 200 -5.23 20.15 9.88
C ALA A 200 -5.45 19.04 10.93
N ASN A 201 -6.41 18.13 10.68
CA ASN A 201 -6.74 17.07 11.63
C ASN A 201 -5.65 15.99 11.71
N VAL A 202 -4.96 15.69 10.60
CA VAL A 202 -3.77 14.82 10.61
C VAL A 202 -2.64 15.46 11.43
N SER A 203 -2.38 16.75 11.23
CA SER A 203 -1.32 17.48 11.97
C SER A 203 -1.62 17.56 13.47
N GLY A 204 -2.88 17.80 13.84
CA GLY A 204 -3.37 17.79 15.22
C GLY A 204 -3.60 16.39 15.80
N ARG A 205 -3.34 15.32 15.04
CA ARG A 205 -3.56 13.91 15.43
C ARG A 205 -4.97 13.60 15.91
N SER A 206 -5.96 14.33 15.42
CA SER A 206 -7.37 14.16 15.77
C SER A 206 -8.00 13.06 14.91
N TRP A 207 -7.69 11.80 15.19
CA TRP A 207 -8.08 10.66 14.33
C TRP A 207 -9.59 10.47 14.20
N ALA A 208 -10.37 10.82 15.22
CA ALA A 208 -11.83 10.83 15.12
C ALA A 208 -12.33 11.89 14.12
N ALA A 209 -11.68 13.06 14.04
CA ALA A 209 -11.98 14.08 13.04
C ALA A 209 -11.52 13.65 11.65
N VAL A 210 -10.35 13.01 11.53
CA VAL A 210 -9.88 12.41 10.26
C VAL A 210 -10.91 11.40 9.74
N ALA A 211 -11.41 10.49 10.58
CA ALA A 211 -12.40 9.51 10.18
C ALA A 211 -13.70 10.16 9.64
N ARG A 212 -14.14 11.26 10.26
CA ARG A 212 -15.27 12.05 9.75
C ARG A 212 -14.97 12.69 8.39
N VAL A 213 -13.76 13.23 8.20
CA VAL A 213 -13.33 13.76 6.90
C VAL A 213 -13.35 12.67 5.84
N VAL A 214 -12.79 11.49 6.11
CA VAL A 214 -12.81 10.34 5.19
C VAL A 214 -14.24 9.95 4.82
N SER A 215 -15.16 9.90 5.79
CA SER A 215 -16.58 9.63 5.54
C SER A 215 -17.22 10.68 4.65
N ASN A 216 -16.92 11.96 4.88
CA ASN A 216 -17.43 13.06 4.05
C ASN A 216 -16.88 12.99 2.62
N VAL A 217 -15.60 12.65 2.45
CA VAL A 217 -14.99 12.45 1.13
C VAL A 217 -15.70 11.34 0.35
N ARG A 218 -16.01 10.20 0.99
CA ARG A 218 -16.78 9.13 0.34
C ARG A 218 -18.12 9.61 -0.19
N ARG A 219 -18.84 10.40 0.62
CA ARG A 219 -20.14 10.98 0.23
C ARG A 219 -20.00 11.94 -0.95
N VAL A 220 -19.04 12.87 -0.89
CA VAL A 220 -18.81 13.83 -1.98
C VAL A 220 -18.36 13.11 -3.26
N ASN A 221 -17.48 12.12 -3.15
CA ASN A 221 -17.02 11.34 -4.30
C ASN A 221 -18.20 10.63 -5.00
N ALA A 222 -19.08 9.98 -4.23
CA ALA A 222 -20.28 9.33 -4.77
C ALA A 222 -21.24 10.32 -5.46
N GLN A 223 -21.36 11.55 -4.94
CA GLN A 223 -22.18 12.60 -5.55
C GLN A 223 -21.56 13.16 -6.84
N VAL A 224 -20.24 13.36 -6.87
CA VAL A 224 -19.52 13.83 -8.06
C VAL A 224 -19.54 12.78 -9.17
N GLU A 225 -19.54 11.49 -8.84
CA GLU A 225 -19.69 10.40 -9.82
C GLU A 225 -21.00 10.47 -10.59
N GLN A 226 -22.07 11.00 -9.99
CA GLN A 226 -23.40 11.18 -10.61
C GLN A 226 -23.48 12.38 -11.55
N LEU A 227 -22.50 13.29 -11.54
CA LEU A 227 -22.47 14.40 -12.48
C LEU A 227 -22.33 13.87 -13.92
N PRO A 228 -22.98 14.50 -14.91
CA PRO A 228 -22.70 14.22 -16.31
C PRO A 228 -21.19 14.32 -16.54
N ARG A 229 -20.61 13.37 -17.27
CA ARG A 229 -19.25 13.56 -17.77
C ARG A 229 -19.33 14.70 -18.77
N ALA A 230 -18.51 15.74 -18.60
CA ALA A 230 -18.39 16.79 -19.58
C ALA A 230 -18.09 16.13 -20.94
N THR A 231 -19.06 16.16 -21.85
CA THR A 231 -18.85 15.83 -23.27
C THR A 231 -17.86 16.85 -23.78
N ARG A 232 -16.63 16.41 -24.01
CA ARG A 232 -15.59 17.19 -24.70
C ARG A 232 -15.92 17.26 -26.19
#